data_AF-A0A962H033-F1
#
_entry.id   AF-A0A962H033-F1
#
_cell.length_a   1.000
_cell.length_b   1.000
_cell.length_c   1.000
_cell.angle_alpha   90.00
_cell.angle_beta   90.00
_cell.angle_gamma   90.00
#
_symmetry.space_group_name_H-M   'P 1'
#
loop_
_entity.id
_entity.type
_entity.pdbx_description
1 polymer ?
#
loop_
_entity_poly.entity_id
_entity_poly.type
_entity_poly.pdbx_seq_one_letter_code
_entity_poly.pdbx_strand_id
1 'polypeptide(L)'
;MNTLRSICSACTIALLSVSAAQATDYTSPTHVFQLGDILGAFDGSTVGTDPTILCTPAGTATFPGTSPCPPDIPPPQGGQTPGTGLYALDSAFGFYVSDFVGAAPKVRDNDYVEGWVGPYVDPVTMDPGLLIADAATDTFRVAPPLGTWCAGIGGEAVKCDTEHYSVMEHILTCHEVIPYNPLILSTGLQPPLIDPATGNPIPDPNNPGQPLRCRKLDNNLRLIQNGELTNIPITMGLDGTPAELTANESTVLDNIAASSSYGITEKDDGKALYRWGNLVKRPNDIRIYARIPLPAEWKVPGASFAVTQARLIVDHWITNNPNDQLRPEDLENEGATGRIPSSNGVLPRAIAVGSFLYSARDCYEGDGDFLPAGSVMQNGDFMTPTADPMPFSSDLTGGFTNAWYTTIDRDPFEWSYALGGAQLPVDDGSLGALVSGPRWRLRSNKFGQDIPGLEIPLIPCSPPPFQQDNIKYEIGARTTTVINLLDWSVPGGSPLADSRAWVDYNFNPFIAVNPNTNVSSNGTPMTDDLDLVVYVKGDRKPTVLYSARLELSYSGVPDPVFGDGFE
;
A
#
# COMPACT_ATOMS: atom_id res chain seq x y z
N MET A 1 42.37 70.93 -29.48
CA MET A 1 42.55 70.58 -28.06
C MET A 1 41.15 70.49 -27.47
N ASN A 2 40.48 69.36 -27.72
CA ASN A 2 40.37 68.21 -26.79
C ASN A 2 39.33 68.49 -25.71
N THR A 3 38.30 67.70 -25.40
CA THR A 3 37.59 66.54 -26.00
C THR A 3 36.72 66.07 -24.83
N LEU A 4 35.41 65.85 -25.02
CA LEU A 4 34.58 64.80 -24.40
C LEU A 4 33.10 65.21 -24.49
N ARG A 5 32.43 64.75 -25.55
CA ARG A 5 30.96 64.66 -25.62
C ARG A 5 30.60 63.20 -25.34
N SER A 6 29.83 63.00 -24.28
CA SER A 6 29.27 61.70 -23.89
C SER A 6 28.18 61.30 -24.87
N ILE A 7 28.27 60.08 -25.41
CA ILE A 7 27.26 59.45 -26.25
C ILE A 7 26.26 58.76 -25.32
N CYS A 8 25.01 59.19 -25.35
CA CYS A 8 23.90 58.56 -24.63
C CYS A 8 23.29 57.50 -25.55
N SER A 9 23.58 56.21 -25.31
CA SER A 9 22.91 55.08 -25.96
C SER A 9 21.55 54.87 -25.32
N ALA A 10 20.49 54.97 -26.12
CA ALA A 10 19.16 54.51 -25.77
C ALA A 10 19.17 52.97 -25.69
N CYS A 11 18.99 52.43 -24.49
CA CYS A 11 18.77 51.00 -24.27
C CYS A 11 17.27 50.75 -24.30
N THR A 12 16.78 50.19 -25.41
CA THR A 12 15.40 49.73 -25.54
C THR A 12 15.24 48.47 -24.70
N ILE A 13 14.62 48.59 -23.52
CA ILE A 13 14.22 47.43 -22.72
C ILE A 13 13.08 46.76 -23.48
N ALA A 14 13.38 45.66 -24.17
CA ALA A 14 12.36 44.73 -24.64
C ALA A 14 11.74 44.07 -23.40
N LEU A 15 10.51 44.47 -23.08
CA LEU A 15 9.64 43.72 -22.19
C LEU A 15 9.37 42.36 -22.86
N LEU A 16 10.17 41.36 -22.49
CA LEU A 16 9.83 39.95 -22.70
C LEU A 16 8.58 39.67 -21.85
N SER A 17 7.42 39.70 -22.49
CA SER A 17 6.22 39.08 -21.96
C SER A 17 6.50 37.59 -21.84
N VAL A 18 6.77 37.11 -20.62
CA VAL A 18 6.69 35.69 -20.30
C VAL A 18 5.22 35.31 -20.46
N SER A 19 4.88 34.76 -21.62
CA SER A 19 3.60 34.06 -21.79
C SER A 19 3.60 32.92 -20.78
N ALA A 20 2.67 32.94 -19.82
CA ALA A 20 2.39 31.76 -19.02
C ALA A 20 2.12 30.60 -20.00
N ALA A 21 2.92 29.54 -19.92
CA ALA A 21 2.69 28.35 -20.74
C ALA A 21 1.26 27.88 -20.47
N GLN A 22 0.45 27.80 -21.52
CA GLN A 22 -0.94 27.37 -21.41
C GLN A 22 -0.95 25.90 -20.98
N ALA A 23 -1.72 25.56 -19.95
CA ALA A 23 -1.93 24.18 -19.57
C ALA A 23 -2.69 23.45 -20.68
N THR A 24 -2.22 22.27 -21.04
CA THR A 24 -2.83 21.35 -21.99
C THR A 24 -3.44 20.19 -21.21
N ASP A 25 -4.71 19.93 -21.47
CA ASP A 25 -5.41 18.79 -20.88
C ASP A 25 -5.41 17.61 -21.86
N TYR A 26 -5.25 16.41 -21.33
CA TYR A 26 -5.28 15.16 -22.08
C TYR A 26 -6.13 14.13 -21.35
N THR A 27 -6.89 13.36 -22.12
CA THR A 27 -7.62 12.19 -21.63
C THR A 27 -7.29 11.02 -22.55
N SER A 28 -6.76 9.95 -21.99
CA SER A 28 -6.46 8.75 -22.75
C SER A 28 -7.74 8.09 -23.26
N PRO A 29 -7.67 7.29 -24.33
CA PRO A 29 -8.69 6.27 -24.57
C PRO A 29 -8.89 5.40 -23.32
N THR A 30 -10.12 4.94 -23.10
CA THR A 30 -10.42 4.01 -22.02
C THR A 30 -9.93 2.62 -22.42
N HIS A 31 -9.03 2.04 -21.63
CA HIS A 31 -8.62 0.65 -21.75
C HIS A 31 -9.66 -0.24 -21.09
N VAL A 32 -10.22 -1.20 -21.83
CA VAL A 32 -11.14 -2.20 -21.28
C VAL A 32 -10.34 -3.47 -21.02
N PHE A 33 -10.37 -3.96 -19.79
CA PHE A 33 -9.60 -5.14 -19.41
C PHE A 33 -10.15 -6.42 -20.06
N GLN A 34 -9.25 -7.22 -20.61
CA GLN A 34 -9.56 -8.46 -21.32
C GLN A 34 -8.60 -9.58 -20.92
N LEU A 35 -8.91 -10.82 -21.36
CA LEU A 35 -8.04 -11.98 -21.09
C LEU A 35 -6.60 -11.76 -21.55
N GLY A 36 -6.40 -11.05 -22.68
CA GLY A 36 -5.09 -10.79 -23.25
C GLY A 36 -4.17 -9.95 -22.36
N ASP A 37 -4.71 -9.26 -21.36
CA ASP A 37 -3.99 -8.34 -20.47
C ASP A 37 -3.32 -9.05 -19.28
N ILE A 38 -3.61 -10.33 -19.06
CA ILE A 38 -3.11 -11.05 -17.89
C ILE A 38 -1.64 -11.39 -18.08
N LEU A 39 -0.81 -11.05 -17.09
CA LEU A 39 0.61 -11.42 -17.06
C LEU A 39 0.79 -12.84 -16.50
N GLY A 40 1.71 -13.59 -17.09
CA GLY A 40 2.04 -14.96 -16.66
C GLY A 40 3.34 -15.08 -15.87
N ALA A 41 4.32 -14.22 -16.15
CA ALA A 41 5.65 -14.31 -15.53
C ALA A 41 6.39 -12.97 -15.49
N PHE A 42 7.55 -12.97 -14.82
CA PHE A 42 8.43 -11.81 -14.66
C PHE A 42 9.16 -11.37 -15.95
N ASP A 43 8.90 -12.04 -17.08
CA ASP A 43 9.45 -11.67 -18.40
C ASP A 43 8.55 -10.69 -19.17
N GLY A 44 7.43 -10.25 -18.59
CA GLY A 44 6.48 -9.34 -19.21
C GLY A 44 5.53 -10.01 -20.20
N SER A 45 5.53 -11.34 -20.30
CA SER A 45 4.61 -12.07 -21.16
C SER A 45 3.16 -11.95 -20.66
N THR A 46 2.29 -11.51 -21.56
CA THR A 46 0.83 -11.50 -21.35
C THR A 46 0.17 -12.65 -22.10
N VAL A 47 -1.06 -13.01 -21.73
CA VAL A 47 -1.88 -13.98 -22.49
C VAL A 47 -2.01 -13.61 -23.96
N GLY A 48 -2.04 -12.31 -24.28
CA GLY A 48 -2.07 -11.82 -25.66
C GLY A 48 -0.82 -12.20 -26.47
N THR A 49 0.32 -12.38 -25.80
CA THR A 49 1.60 -12.76 -26.40
C THR A 49 1.95 -14.24 -26.24
N ASP A 50 1.56 -14.83 -25.11
CA ASP A 50 1.75 -16.23 -24.79
C ASP A 50 0.43 -16.82 -24.25
N PRO A 51 -0.37 -17.45 -25.12
CA PRO A 51 -1.65 -18.02 -24.71
C PRO A 51 -1.49 -19.23 -23.77
N THR A 52 -0.28 -19.80 -23.60
CA THR A 52 -0.07 -20.96 -22.71
C THR A 52 -0.25 -20.63 -21.23
N ILE A 53 -0.29 -19.35 -20.86
CA ILE A 53 -0.64 -18.86 -19.52
C ILE A 53 -2.04 -19.34 -19.10
N LEU A 54 -2.93 -19.60 -20.07
CA LEU A 54 -4.25 -20.16 -19.84
C LEU A 54 -4.35 -21.59 -20.34
N CYS A 55 -5.17 -22.39 -19.66
CA CYS A 55 -5.70 -23.62 -20.21
C CYS A 55 -7.21 -23.53 -20.42
N THR A 56 -7.71 -24.28 -21.41
CA THR A 56 -9.15 -24.38 -21.69
C THR A 56 -9.75 -25.62 -21.03
N PRO A 57 -10.84 -25.51 -20.24
CA PRO A 57 -11.56 -26.67 -19.72
C PRO A 57 -12.04 -27.60 -20.85
N ALA A 58 -11.95 -28.92 -20.63
CA ALA A 58 -12.36 -29.89 -21.66
C ALA A 58 -13.83 -29.67 -22.09
N GLY A 59 -14.05 -29.49 -23.40
CA GLY A 59 -15.39 -29.36 -23.98
C GLY A 59 -15.97 -27.94 -24.04
N THR A 60 -15.20 -26.89 -23.70
CA THR A 60 -15.60 -25.48 -23.90
C THR A 60 -14.93 -24.86 -25.14
N ALA A 61 -15.40 -23.67 -25.54
CA ALA A 61 -14.76 -22.92 -26.61
C ALA A 61 -13.34 -22.53 -26.19
N THR A 62 -12.36 -22.94 -26.99
CA THR A 62 -10.93 -22.69 -26.75
C THR A 62 -10.62 -21.21 -26.92
N PHE A 63 -9.97 -20.61 -25.93
CA PHE A 63 -9.22 -19.38 -26.20
C PHE A 63 -8.10 -19.73 -27.19
N PRO A 64 -7.93 -18.99 -28.30
CA PRO A 64 -6.98 -19.34 -29.34
C PRO A 64 -5.56 -19.55 -28.80
N GLY A 65 -4.93 -20.67 -29.16
CA GLY A 65 -3.56 -20.99 -28.77
C GLY A 65 -3.40 -21.63 -27.38
N THR A 66 -4.48 -21.88 -26.64
CA THR A 66 -4.44 -22.61 -25.36
C THR A 66 -4.46 -24.13 -25.55
N SER A 67 -3.89 -24.84 -24.57
CA SER A 67 -3.99 -26.29 -24.42
C SER A 67 -5.21 -26.67 -23.55
N PRO A 68 -5.71 -27.91 -23.65
CA PRO A 68 -6.68 -28.43 -22.67
C PRO A 68 -6.07 -28.45 -21.27
N CYS A 69 -6.87 -28.06 -20.28
CA CYS A 69 -6.48 -28.16 -18.88
C CYS A 69 -6.17 -29.61 -18.48
N PRO A 70 -5.17 -29.83 -17.59
CA PRO A 70 -5.01 -31.08 -16.88
C PRO A 70 -6.34 -31.58 -16.26
N PRO A 71 -6.56 -32.91 -16.20
CA PRO A 71 -7.85 -33.48 -15.77
C PRO A 71 -8.24 -33.17 -14.32
N ASP A 72 -7.28 -32.78 -13.48
CA ASP A 72 -7.44 -32.62 -12.02
C ASP A 72 -7.44 -31.15 -11.56
N ILE A 73 -7.72 -30.19 -12.45
CA ILE A 73 -7.84 -28.78 -12.03
C ILE A 73 -9.05 -28.60 -11.10
N PRO A 74 -8.86 -28.03 -9.90
CA PRO A 74 -9.98 -27.72 -9.02
C PRO A 74 -10.90 -26.68 -9.65
N PRO A 75 -12.22 -26.72 -9.37
CA PRO A 75 -13.11 -25.66 -9.82
C PRO A 75 -12.68 -24.31 -9.22
N PRO A 76 -12.99 -23.19 -9.89
CA PRO A 76 -12.70 -21.86 -9.37
C PRO A 76 -13.26 -21.69 -7.96
N GLN A 77 -12.40 -21.24 -7.04
CA GLN A 77 -12.81 -20.90 -5.68
C GLN A 77 -13.72 -19.67 -5.68
N GLY A 78 -14.70 -19.61 -4.77
CA GLY A 78 -15.67 -18.51 -4.70
C GLY A 78 -16.98 -18.74 -5.46
N GLY A 79 -17.11 -19.89 -6.14
CA GLY A 79 -18.30 -20.25 -6.91
C GLY A 79 -18.31 -19.60 -8.29
N GLN A 80 -18.80 -20.33 -9.30
CA GLN A 80 -19.01 -19.72 -10.61
C GLN A 80 -20.16 -18.73 -10.52
N THR A 81 -19.93 -17.50 -10.98
CA THR A 81 -21.04 -16.67 -11.43
C THR A 81 -21.75 -17.46 -12.54
N PRO A 82 -23.05 -17.77 -12.44
CA PRO A 82 -23.72 -18.59 -13.44
C PRO A 82 -23.56 -17.98 -14.85
N GLY A 83 -22.94 -18.73 -15.77
CA GLY A 83 -22.77 -18.32 -17.17
C GLY A 83 -21.40 -17.75 -17.56
N THR A 84 -20.44 -17.57 -16.63
CA THR A 84 -19.07 -17.17 -16.97
C THR A 84 -18.14 -18.38 -17.05
N GLY A 85 -17.63 -18.67 -18.25
CA GLY A 85 -16.55 -19.65 -18.43
C GLY A 85 -15.23 -19.06 -17.96
N LEU A 86 -14.75 -19.51 -16.80
CA LEU A 86 -13.44 -19.13 -16.28
C LEU A 86 -12.36 -20.10 -16.81
N TYR A 87 -11.21 -19.55 -17.17
CA TYR A 87 -9.99 -20.24 -17.59
C TYR A 87 -9.02 -20.28 -16.41
N ALA A 88 -8.34 -21.40 -16.22
CA ALA A 88 -7.34 -21.55 -15.16
C ALA A 88 -5.97 -21.01 -15.61
N LEU A 89 -5.20 -20.49 -14.65
CA LEU A 89 -3.95 -19.78 -14.87
C LEU A 89 -2.73 -20.59 -14.43
N ASP A 90 -1.70 -20.62 -15.27
CA ASP A 90 -0.32 -21.01 -14.94
C ASP A 90 0.51 -19.73 -14.78
N SER A 91 0.83 -19.38 -13.53
CA SER A 91 1.47 -18.12 -13.18
C SER A 91 2.70 -18.28 -12.30
N ALA A 92 3.76 -17.51 -12.58
CA ALA A 92 4.94 -17.42 -11.71
C ALA A 92 4.73 -16.48 -10.50
N PHE A 93 3.60 -15.76 -10.42
CA PHE A 93 3.31 -14.78 -9.37
C PHE A 93 2.71 -15.46 -8.13
N GLY A 94 3.55 -16.25 -7.47
CA GLY A 94 3.17 -17.03 -6.32
C GLY A 94 4.36 -17.72 -5.68
N PHE A 95 4.10 -18.56 -4.68
CA PHE A 95 5.15 -19.21 -3.91
C PHE A 95 4.86 -20.69 -3.64
N TYR A 96 5.88 -21.54 -3.78
CA TYR A 96 5.89 -22.85 -3.14
C TYR A 96 6.27 -22.66 -1.68
N VAL A 97 5.45 -23.16 -0.76
CA VAL A 97 5.66 -22.98 0.69
C VAL A 97 5.99 -24.31 1.37
N SER A 98 6.80 -24.23 2.44
CA SER A 98 7.16 -25.38 3.27
C SER A 98 7.24 -24.98 4.74
N ASP A 99 6.52 -25.72 5.58
CA ASP A 99 6.48 -25.53 7.03
C ASP A 99 7.89 -25.51 7.63
N PHE A 100 8.15 -24.52 8.49
CA PHE A 100 9.40 -24.28 9.21
C PHE A 100 10.64 -24.04 8.33
N VAL A 101 10.45 -23.88 7.02
CA VAL A 101 11.53 -23.56 6.08
C VAL A 101 11.31 -22.17 5.50
N GLY A 102 10.19 -21.97 4.79
CA GLY A 102 9.95 -20.73 4.06
C GLY A 102 9.17 -20.93 2.77
N ALA A 103 9.38 -20.00 1.85
CA ALA A 103 8.72 -19.88 0.57
C ALA A 103 9.75 -19.67 -0.55
N ALA A 104 9.53 -20.32 -1.69
CA ALA A 104 10.31 -20.15 -2.91
C ALA A 104 9.39 -19.64 -4.03
N PRO A 105 9.83 -18.69 -4.88
CA PRO A 105 9.02 -18.22 -6.00
C PRO A 105 8.58 -19.37 -6.91
N LYS A 106 7.33 -19.30 -7.39
CA LYS A 106 6.84 -20.20 -8.44
C LYS A 106 7.50 -19.89 -9.78
N VAL A 107 7.43 -20.86 -10.67
CA VAL A 107 7.77 -20.72 -12.08
C VAL A 107 6.61 -21.27 -12.88
N ARG A 108 6.51 -20.87 -14.15
CA ARG A 108 5.55 -21.47 -15.05
C ARG A 108 5.94 -22.92 -15.35
N ASP A 109 5.07 -23.86 -15.00
CA ASP A 109 5.34 -25.30 -15.05
C ASP A 109 4.17 -26.12 -15.64
N ASN A 110 3.14 -25.44 -16.18
CA ASN A 110 1.87 -26.02 -16.62
C ASN A 110 1.04 -26.64 -15.48
N ASP A 111 1.32 -26.28 -14.23
CA ASP A 111 0.33 -26.34 -13.16
C ASP A 111 -0.58 -25.11 -13.28
N TYR A 112 -1.89 -25.31 -13.26
CA TYR A 112 -2.88 -24.26 -13.56
C TYR A 112 -3.79 -24.04 -12.35
N VAL A 113 -3.19 -23.81 -11.18
CA VAL A 113 -3.88 -23.76 -9.88
C VAL A 113 -3.71 -22.42 -9.17
N GLU A 114 -3.05 -21.46 -9.83
CA GLU A 114 -2.73 -20.13 -9.32
C GLU A 114 -3.93 -19.18 -9.35
N GLY A 115 -4.97 -19.54 -10.10
CA GLY A 115 -6.23 -18.79 -10.12
C GLY A 115 -7.01 -18.99 -11.41
N TRP A 116 -8.08 -18.20 -11.55
CA TRP A 116 -9.01 -18.28 -12.67
C TRP A 116 -9.46 -16.90 -13.14
N VAL A 117 -9.65 -16.78 -14.45
CA VAL A 117 -10.05 -15.53 -15.10
C VAL A 117 -11.04 -15.78 -16.23
N GLY A 118 -11.89 -14.81 -16.53
CA GLY A 118 -12.81 -14.94 -17.65
C GLY A 118 -13.44 -13.63 -18.06
N PRO A 119 -13.97 -13.55 -19.29
CA PRO A 119 -14.74 -12.40 -19.73
C PRO A 119 -15.97 -12.23 -18.83
N TYR A 120 -16.26 -10.98 -18.50
CA TYR A 120 -17.44 -10.58 -17.73
C TYR A 120 -18.26 -9.56 -18.51
N VAL A 121 -19.56 -9.59 -18.33
CA VAL A 121 -20.48 -8.56 -18.83
C VAL A 121 -21.39 -8.18 -17.67
N ASP A 122 -21.37 -6.89 -17.32
CA ASP A 122 -22.25 -6.35 -16.29
C ASP A 122 -23.72 -6.61 -16.67
N PRO A 123 -24.51 -7.32 -15.85
CA PRO A 123 -25.88 -7.69 -16.21
C PRO A 123 -26.84 -6.50 -16.27
N VAL A 124 -26.46 -5.34 -15.72
CA VAL A 124 -27.26 -4.12 -15.68
C VAL A 124 -26.82 -3.16 -16.78
N THR A 125 -25.53 -2.84 -16.86
CA THR A 125 -25.03 -1.84 -17.82
C THR A 125 -24.60 -2.44 -19.16
N MET A 126 -24.42 -3.77 -19.22
CA MET A 126 -23.85 -4.50 -20.36
C MET A 126 -22.39 -4.14 -20.68
N ASP A 127 -21.68 -3.52 -19.74
CA ASP A 127 -20.28 -3.17 -19.94
C ASP A 127 -19.39 -4.43 -19.85
N PRO A 128 -18.41 -4.57 -20.76
CA PRO A 128 -17.43 -5.65 -20.69
C PRO A 128 -16.43 -5.43 -19.55
N GLY A 129 -15.93 -6.53 -19.00
CA GLY A 129 -14.83 -6.54 -18.04
C GLY A 129 -14.16 -7.91 -17.93
N LEU A 130 -13.31 -8.04 -16.92
CA LEU A 130 -12.55 -9.23 -16.59
C LEU A 130 -12.92 -9.68 -15.17
N LEU A 131 -13.52 -10.87 -15.06
CA LEU A 131 -13.77 -11.55 -13.79
C LEU A 131 -12.51 -12.29 -13.37
N ILE A 132 -12.10 -12.10 -12.13
CA ILE A 132 -10.85 -12.60 -11.56
C ILE A 132 -11.18 -13.32 -10.26
N ALA A 133 -10.72 -14.57 -10.13
CA ALA A 133 -10.85 -15.39 -8.94
C ALA A 133 -9.48 -15.97 -8.61
N ASP A 134 -8.83 -15.46 -7.58
CA ASP A 134 -7.49 -15.89 -7.20
C ASP A 134 -7.52 -17.26 -6.48
N ALA A 135 -6.38 -17.95 -6.49
CA ALA A 135 -6.19 -19.10 -5.63
C ALA A 135 -6.15 -18.66 -4.15
N ALA A 136 -6.42 -19.62 -3.27
CA ALA A 136 -6.26 -19.39 -1.85
C ALA A 136 -4.80 -19.01 -1.54
N THR A 137 -4.62 -18.05 -0.64
CA THR A 137 -3.29 -17.69 -0.13
C THR A 137 -2.62 -18.90 0.52
N ASP A 138 -1.42 -19.21 0.08
CA ASP A 138 -0.60 -20.26 0.67
C ASP A 138 -0.04 -19.82 2.01
N THR A 139 0.15 -20.79 2.92
CA THR A 139 0.63 -20.53 4.28
C THR A 139 1.62 -21.58 4.72
N PHE A 140 2.63 -21.19 5.51
CA PHE A 140 3.52 -22.12 6.18
C PHE A 140 3.66 -21.79 7.66
N ARG A 141 3.79 -22.85 8.47
CA ARG A 141 3.96 -22.76 9.93
C ARG A 141 5.37 -22.37 10.29
N VAL A 142 5.51 -21.63 11.39
CA VAL A 142 6.80 -21.21 11.94
C VAL A 142 6.76 -21.26 13.46
N ALA A 143 7.92 -21.29 14.10
CA ALA A 143 7.98 -21.16 15.56
C ALA A 143 7.54 -19.74 15.97
N PRO A 144 6.69 -19.56 16.99
CA PRO A 144 6.48 -18.23 17.58
C PRO A 144 7.80 -17.68 18.15
N PRO A 145 8.05 -16.35 18.10
CA PRO A 145 7.23 -15.28 17.54
C PRO A 145 7.54 -14.94 16.05
N LEU A 146 8.02 -15.90 15.26
CA LEU A 146 8.60 -15.63 13.93
C LEU A 146 7.57 -15.42 12.80
N GLY A 147 6.29 -15.67 13.09
CA GLY A 147 5.22 -15.60 12.09
C GLY A 147 4.62 -14.22 11.98
N THR A 148 4.15 -13.87 10.78
CA THR A 148 3.43 -12.62 10.50
C THR A 148 1.92 -12.76 10.74
N TRP A 149 1.44 -13.96 11.02
CA TRP A 149 0.04 -14.27 11.30
C TRP A 149 -0.07 -15.18 12.51
N CYS A 150 -1.10 -14.96 13.33
CA CYS A 150 -1.49 -15.87 14.39
C CYS A 150 -2.60 -16.79 13.88
N ALA A 151 -2.34 -18.09 13.86
CA ALA A 151 -3.35 -19.11 13.60
C ALA A 151 -4.20 -19.32 14.87
N GLY A 152 -5.50 -19.06 14.78
CA GLY A 152 -6.47 -19.26 15.85
C GLY A 152 -7.00 -20.70 15.92
N ILE A 153 -7.70 -21.00 17.03
CA ILE A 153 -8.42 -22.26 17.21
C ILE A 153 -9.62 -22.25 16.24
N GLY A 154 -9.60 -23.14 15.24
CA GLY A 154 -10.66 -23.21 14.22
C GLY A 154 -10.20 -22.91 12.79
N GLY A 155 -8.92 -22.55 12.59
CA GLY A 155 -8.33 -22.35 11.26
C GLY A 155 -8.44 -20.92 10.72
N GLU A 156 -9.10 -20.03 11.45
CA GLU A 156 -9.03 -18.58 11.18
C GLU A 156 -7.65 -18.05 11.57
N ALA A 157 -7.11 -17.12 10.78
CA ALA A 157 -5.82 -16.49 11.06
C ALA A 157 -5.97 -14.97 11.06
N VAL A 158 -5.40 -14.33 12.07
CA VAL A 158 -5.34 -12.87 12.18
C VAL A 158 -3.91 -12.40 11.93
N LYS A 159 -3.78 -11.21 11.35
CA LYS A 159 -2.49 -10.59 11.11
C LYS A 159 -1.82 -10.30 12.46
N CYS A 160 -0.56 -10.69 12.59
CA CYS A 160 0.27 -10.56 13.79
C CYS A 160 1.63 -9.98 13.43
N ASP A 161 1.60 -8.96 12.58
CA ASP A 161 2.73 -8.13 12.21
C ASP A 161 2.29 -6.66 12.08
N THR A 162 3.24 -5.75 12.25
CA THR A 162 3.08 -4.31 11.99
C THR A 162 4.43 -3.64 11.80
N GLU A 163 4.46 -2.50 11.12
CA GLU A 163 5.65 -1.62 11.03
C GLU A 163 5.78 -0.69 12.25
N HIS A 164 4.80 -0.72 13.18
CA HIS A 164 4.69 0.22 14.29
C HIS A 164 4.82 -0.48 15.65
N TYR A 165 5.85 -0.11 16.43
CA TYR A 165 6.12 -0.73 17.72
C TYR A 165 4.95 -0.56 18.69
N SER A 166 4.37 0.63 18.76
CA SER A 166 3.29 0.99 19.68
C SER A 166 2.02 0.16 19.45
N VAL A 167 1.77 -0.26 18.20
CA VAL A 167 0.64 -1.14 17.85
C VAL A 167 0.90 -2.55 18.34
N MET A 168 2.09 -3.10 18.07
CA MET A 168 2.48 -4.42 18.58
C MET A 168 2.46 -4.43 20.12
N GLU A 169 3.01 -3.39 20.75
CA GLU A 169 3.06 -3.28 22.20
C GLU A 169 1.67 -3.30 22.80
N HIS A 170 0.74 -2.49 22.27
CA HIS A 170 -0.64 -2.44 22.73
C HIS A 170 -1.36 -3.80 22.64
N ILE A 171 -1.02 -4.63 21.64
CA ILE A 171 -1.59 -5.98 21.50
C ILE A 171 -0.98 -6.97 22.49
N LEU A 172 0.34 -6.90 22.70
CA LEU A 172 1.09 -7.91 23.46
C LEU A 172 1.18 -7.60 24.95
N THR A 173 0.98 -6.35 25.34
CA THR A 173 1.05 -5.90 26.73
C THR A 173 0.19 -4.65 26.94
N CYS A 174 -0.14 -4.38 28.20
CA CYS A 174 -0.77 -3.12 28.59
C CYS A 174 0.26 -2.02 28.95
N HIS A 175 1.55 -2.28 28.68
CA HIS A 175 2.59 -1.27 28.86
C HIS A 175 2.53 -0.30 27.68
N GLU A 176 2.62 0.99 27.95
CA GLU A 176 2.71 2.01 26.91
C GLU A 176 4.08 2.70 27.01
N VAL A 177 4.98 2.42 26.07
CA VAL A 177 6.25 3.15 25.90
C VAL A 177 5.96 4.59 25.51
N ILE A 178 5.06 4.79 24.53
CA ILE A 178 4.55 6.11 24.14
C ILE A 178 3.10 6.22 24.62
N PRO A 179 2.87 6.86 25.79
CA PRO A 179 1.56 6.86 26.40
C PRO A 179 0.56 7.74 25.67
N TYR A 180 -0.64 7.20 25.46
CA TYR A 180 -1.82 7.97 25.05
C TYR A 180 -2.81 8.19 26.19
N ASN A 181 -2.70 7.38 27.24
CA ASN A 181 -3.56 7.46 28.42
C ASN A 181 -3.24 8.69 29.29
N PRO A 182 -4.23 9.57 29.58
CA PRO A 182 -4.04 10.75 30.44
C PRO A 182 -3.50 10.47 31.85
N LEU A 183 -3.80 9.28 32.41
CA LEU A 183 -3.30 8.89 33.73
C LEU A 183 -1.79 8.64 33.69
N ILE A 184 -1.29 8.00 32.63
CA ILE A 184 0.14 7.75 32.47
C ILE A 184 0.86 9.08 32.23
N LEU A 185 0.30 9.96 31.40
CA LEU A 185 0.86 11.28 31.13
C LEU A 185 1.03 12.14 32.40
N SER A 186 0.07 12.07 33.33
CA SER A 186 0.09 12.87 34.55
C SER A 186 0.90 12.28 35.70
N THR A 187 1.08 10.95 35.73
CA THR A 187 1.69 10.25 36.87
C THR A 187 2.99 9.50 36.55
N GLY A 188 3.25 9.22 35.26
CA GLY A 188 4.31 8.32 34.81
C GLY A 188 4.09 6.85 35.18
N LEU A 189 2.93 6.50 35.75
CA LEU A 189 2.66 5.15 36.23
C LEU A 189 1.79 4.39 35.23
N GLN A 190 2.31 3.26 34.75
CA GLN A 190 1.59 2.29 33.92
C GLN A 190 0.35 1.76 34.67
N PRO A 191 -0.77 1.49 33.99
CA PRO A 191 -2.00 1.03 34.64
C PRO A 191 -1.78 -0.29 35.42
N PRO A 192 -2.46 -0.46 36.56
CA PRO A 192 -2.44 -1.75 37.26
C PRO A 192 -3.22 -2.80 36.46
N LEU A 193 -2.78 -4.06 36.54
CA LEU A 193 -3.58 -5.18 36.08
C LEU A 193 -4.77 -5.36 37.02
N ILE A 194 -5.96 -5.48 36.43
CA ILE A 194 -7.22 -5.60 37.16
C ILE A 194 -7.71 -7.04 37.12
N ASP A 195 -8.20 -7.54 38.25
CA ASP A 195 -8.95 -8.79 38.30
C ASP A 195 -10.34 -8.58 37.69
N PRO A 196 -10.69 -9.27 36.58
CA PRO A 196 -11.97 -9.05 35.90
C PRO A 196 -13.19 -9.44 36.75
N ALA A 197 -13.03 -10.32 37.75
CA ALA A 197 -14.14 -10.72 38.61
C ALA A 197 -14.48 -9.65 39.66
N THR A 198 -13.48 -8.89 40.10
CA THR A 198 -13.64 -7.96 41.23
C THR A 198 -13.46 -6.49 40.87
N GLY A 199 -12.86 -6.20 39.72
CA GLY A 199 -12.49 -4.84 39.30
C GLY A 199 -11.34 -4.24 40.12
N ASN A 200 -10.71 -5.01 41.01
CA ASN A 200 -9.64 -4.52 41.87
C ASN A 200 -8.25 -4.79 41.27
N PRO A 201 -7.25 -3.95 41.58
CA PRO A 201 -5.87 -4.22 41.20
C PRO A 201 -5.35 -5.54 41.77
N ILE A 202 -4.72 -6.35 40.92
CA ILE A 202 -4.03 -7.58 41.31
C ILE A 202 -2.80 -7.20 42.14
N PRO A 203 -2.54 -7.78 43.33
CA PRO A 203 -1.34 -7.49 44.11
C PRO A 203 -0.05 -7.96 43.42
N ASP A 204 1.03 -7.19 43.51
CA ASP A 204 2.35 -7.59 43.01
C ASP A 204 2.95 -8.68 43.93
N PRO A 205 3.23 -9.90 43.42
CA PRO A 205 3.81 -10.98 44.22
C PRO A 205 5.22 -10.68 44.73
N ASN A 206 5.94 -9.76 44.06
CA ASN A 206 7.31 -9.37 44.44
C ASN A 206 7.34 -8.13 45.34
N ASN A 207 6.22 -7.38 45.43
CA ASN A 207 6.13 -6.18 46.25
C ASN A 207 4.77 -6.11 46.97
N PRO A 208 4.61 -6.86 48.08
CA PRO A 208 3.36 -6.91 48.83
C PRO A 208 2.92 -5.51 49.31
N GLY A 209 1.80 -5.02 48.79
CA GLY A 209 1.25 -3.69 49.07
C GLY A 209 1.21 -2.75 47.87
N GLN A 210 1.76 -3.15 46.73
CA GLN A 210 1.62 -2.45 45.45
C GLN A 210 0.79 -3.30 44.47
N PRO A 211 0.06 -2.66 43.54
CA PRO A 211 -0.58 -3.39 42.45
C PRO A 211 0.45 -3.87 41.43
N LEU A 212 0.23 -5.06 40.89
CA LEU A 212 0.93 -5.59 39.73
C LEU A 212 0.64 -4.70 38.53
N ARG A 213 1.70 -4.23 37.86
CA ARG A 213 1.61 -3.32 36.70
C ARG A 213 2.05 -4.01 35.42
N CYS A 214 1.68 -3.40 34.31
CA CYS A 214 2.06 -3.80 32.97
C CYS A 214 3.57 -3.90 32.79
N ARG A 215 4.01 -4.98 32.15
CA ARG A 215 5.43 -5.24 31.89
C ARG A 215 5.79 -4.85 30.47
N LYS A 216 7.00 -4.31 30.30
CA LYS A 216 7.60 -4.09 28.98
C LYS A 216 7.76 -5.39 28.22
N LEU A 217 7.74 -5.30 26.90
CA LEU A 217 8.21 -6.36 26.03
C LEU A 217 9.70 -6.61 26.23
N ASP A 218 10.14 -7.84 25.93
CA ASP A 218 11.56 -8.18 25.88
C ASP A 218 12.18 -7.59 24.61
N ASN A 219 12.85 -6.45 24.73
CA ASN A 219 13.49 -5.76 23.62
C ASN A 219 14.91 -6.30 23.31
N ASN A 220 15.36 -7.38 23.96
CA ASN A 220 16.66 -7.99 23.73
C ASN A 220 16.65 -8.95 22.53
N LEU A 221 16.46 -8.39 21.34
CA LEU A 221 16.41 -9.15 20.09
C LEU A 221 17.78 -9.77 19.75
N ARG A 222 17.76 -11.04 19.35
CA ARG A 222 18.93 -11.81 18.91
C ARG A 222 18.73 -12.34 17.51
N LEU A 223 19.77 -12.31 16.69
CA LEU A 223 19.74 -12.81 15.32
C LEU A 223 19.48 -14.31 15.28
N ILE A 224 18.68 -14.76 14.32
CA ILE A 224 18.51 -16.17 13.96
C ILE A 224 19.41 -16.49 12.78
N GLN A 225 20.12 -17.61 12.87
CA GLN A 225 20.96 -18.15 11.80
C GLN A 225 20.73 -19.65 11.66
N ASN A 226 20.51 -20.12 10.43
CA ASN A 226 20.14 -21.50 10.14
C ASN A 226 18.98 -22.05 11.01
N GLY A 227 18.01 -21.19 11.35
CA GLY A 227 16.84 -21.52 12.16
C GLY A 227 17.09 -21.56 13.67
N GLU A 228 18.29 -21.23 14.15
CA GLU A 228 18.65 -21.20 15.57
C GLU A 228 18.87 -19.77 16.08
N LEU A 229 18.39 -19.50 17.30
CA LEU A 229 18.61 -18.21 17.97
C LEU A 229 20.07 -18.10 18.44
N THR A 230 20.77 -17.07 17.98
CA THR A 230 22.17 -16.84 18.31
C THR A 230 22.32 -15.94 19.55
N ASN A 231 23.56 -15.66 19.94
CA ASN A 231 23.89 -14.63 20.93
C ASN A 231 24.23 -13.27 20.28
N ILE A 232 23.99 -13.08 18.98
CA ILE A 232 24.31 -11.82 18.30
C ILE A 232 23.13 -10.86 18.51
N PRO A 233 23.29 -9.75 19.25
CA PRO A 233 22.26 -8.72 19.33
C PRO A 233 22.20 -7.96 18.00
N ILE A 234 21.02 -7.40 17.69
CA ILE A 234 20.92 -6.43 16.60
C ILE A 234 21.29 -5.02 17.09
N THR A 235 21.73 -4.17 16.18
CA THR A 235 22.10 -2.78 16.42
C THR A 235 21.49 -1.86 15.37
N MET A 236 21.48 -0.56 15.67
CA MET A 236 21.02 0.46 14.75
C MET A 236 22.11 0.82 13.75
N GLY A 237 21.80 0.66 12.47
CA GLY A 237 22.62 1.10 11.34
C GLY A 237 22.72 2.62 11.26
N LEU A 238 23.68 3.10 10.47
CA LEU A 238 23.90 4.53 10.25
C LEU A 238 22.73 5.21 9.52
N ASP A 239 21.95 4.42 8.82
CA ASP A 239 20.72 4.74 8.09
C ASP A 239 19.45 4.60 8.96
N GLY A 240 19.57 4.19 10.22
CA GLY A 240 18.44 4.00 11.14
C GLY A 240 17.75 2.64 10.99
N THR A 241 18.26 1.74 10.16
CA THR A 241 17.70 0.39 9.94
C THR A 241 18.41 -0.66 10.83
N PRO A 242 17.90 -1.89 10.93
CA PRO A 242 18.60 -2.98 11.63
C PRO A 242 19.89 -3.40 10.89
N ALA A 243 21.07 -3.11 11.46
CA ALA A 243 22.35 -3.24 10.76
C ALA A 243 22.74 -4.68 10.36
N GLU A 244 22.26 -5.67 11.08
CA GLU A 244 22.57 -7.09 10.88
C GLU A 244 21.52 -7.83 10.04
N LEU A 245 20.46 -7.13 9.63
CA LEU A 245 19.42 -7.71 8.79
C LEU A 245 19.61 -7.31 7.33
N THR A 246 18.96 -8.08 6.48
CA THR A 246 18.73 -7.75 5.08
C THR A 246 17.27 -8.10 4.79
N ALA A 247 16.70 -7.49 3.76
CA ALA A 247 15.31 -7.71 3.38
C ALA A 247 14.96 -9.21 3.30
N ASN A 248 13.95 -9.63 4.07
CA ASN A 248 13.53 -11.02 4.11
C ASN A 248 12.04 -11.18 4.44
N GLU A 249 11.30 -11.72 3.47
CA GLU A 249 9.89 -12.10 3.64
C GLU A 249 9.66 -13.60 3.45
N SER A 250 10.68 -14.34 2.99
CA SER A 250 10.54 -15.68 2.40
C SER A 250 11.16 -16.81 3.20
N THR A 251 12.04 -16.52 4.16
CA THR A 251 12.64 -17.56 5.00
C THR A 251 12.49 -17.22 6.48
N VAL A 252 12.47 -18.24 7.31
CA VAL A 252 12.58 -18.09 8.78
C VAL A 252 13.88 -18.64 9.34
N LEU A 253 14.80 -19.04 8.46
CA LEU A 253 16.09 -19.61 8.87
C LEU A 253 17.14 -18.54 9.12
N ASP A 254 17.06 -17.39 8.45
CA ASP A 254 18.06 -16.33 8.51
C ASP A 254 17.38 -14.96 8.35
N ASN A 255 18.14 -13.87 8.55
CA ASN A 255 17.68 -12.49 8.34
C ASN A 255 16.41 -12.14 9.14
N ILE A 256 16.36 -12.62 10.37
CA ILE A 256 15.31 -12.32 11.34
C ILE A 256 15.98 -12.26 12.71
N ALA A 257 15.54 -11.33 13.56
CA ALA A 257 15.92 -11.33 14.96
C ALA A 257 14.70 -11.54 15.85
N ALA A 258 14.87 -12.20 16.99
CA ALA A 258 13.78 -12.53 17.88
C ALA A 258 14.16 -12.40 19.35
N SER A 259 13.16 -12.14 20.18
CA SER A 259 13.22 -12.15 21.64
C SER A 259 12.18 -13.15 22.16
N SER A 260 11.99 -13.17 23.49
CA SER A 260 10.89 -13.94 24.08
C SER A 260 9.49 -13.37 23.78
N SER A 261 9.41 -12.11 23.33
CA SER A 261 8.15 -11.40 23.11
C SER A 261 7.76 -11.26 21.64
N TYR A 262 8.72 -10.92 20.77
CA TYR A 262 8.44 -10.65 19.36
C TYR A 262 9.67 -10.88 18.48
N GLY A 263 9.48 -10.90 17.16
CA GLY A 263 10.53 -10.91 16.15
C GLY A 263 10.52 -9.66 15.28
N ILE A 264 11.61 -9.45 14.55
CA ILE A 264 11.80 -8.35 13.60
C ILE A 264 12.49 -8.85 12.34
N THR A 265 12.03 -8.37 11.19
CA THR A 265 12.73 -8.48 9.91
C THR A 265 12.86 -7.10 9.27
N GLU A 266 13.78 -6.98 8.34
CA GLU A 266 13.83 -5.83 7.44
C GLU A 266 12.97 -6.11 6.21
N LYS A 267 12.22 -5.10 5.76
CA LYS A 267 11.47 -5.11 4.50
C LYS A 267 12.36 -4.70 3.32
N ASP A 268 11.85 -4.84 2.11
CA ASP A 268 12.48 -4.37 0.88
C ASP A 268 12.71 -2.84 0.85
N ASP A 269 11.87 -2.07 1.56
CA ASP A 269 12.00 -0.63 1.75
C ASP A 269 12.89 -0.22 2.95
N GLY A 270 13.60 -1.19 3.57
CA GLY A 270 14.51 -0.98 4.70
C GLY A 270 13.81 -0.80 6.06
N LYS A 271 12.48 -0.74 6.10
CA LYS A 271 11.74 -0.59 7.35
C LYS A 271 11.73 -1.88 8.16
N ALA A 272 11.66 -1.72 9.48
CA ALA A 272 11.43 -2.82 10.39
C ALA A 272 9.98 -3.32 10.33
N LEU A 273 9.82 -4.63 10.20
CA LEU A 273 8.54 -5.32 10.37
C LEU A 273 8.58 -6.15 11.65
N TYR A 274 7.77 -5.75 12.63
CA TYR A 274 7.59 -6.45 13.89
C TYR A 274 6.58 -7.57 13.73
N ARG A 275 6.81 -8.71 14.39
CA ARG A 275 6.00 -9.92 14.22
C ARG A 275 5.91 -10.75 15.50
N TRP A 276 4.78 -11.43 15.73
CA TRP A 276 4.54 -12.22 16.94
C TRP A 276 3.66 -13.46 16.73
N GLY A 277 3.46 -13.83 15.47
CA GLY A 277 2.65 -14.97 15.06
C GLY A 277 3.40 -16.29 14.99
N ASN A 278 2.70 -17.29 14.49
CA ASN A 278 3.16 -18.68 14.31
C ASN A 278 2.90 -19.22 12.89
N LEU A 279 2.48 -18.35 11.99
CA LEU A 279 2.16 -18.64 10.60
C LEU A 279 2.71 -17.50 9.73
N VAL A 280 3.11 -17.80 8.50
CA VAL A 280 3.40 -16.81 7.46
C VAL A 280 2.47 -17.08 6.28
N LYS A 281 1.85 -16.02 5.76
CA LYS A 281 1.03 -16.07 4.54
C LYS A 281 1.85 -15.58 3.35
N ARG A 282 1.72 -16.27 2.22
CA ARG A 282 2.33 -15.92 0.93
C ARG A 282 1.24 -15.97 -0.13
N PRO A 283 0.62 -14.83 -0.46
CA PRO A 283 -0.45 -14.81 -1.46
C PRO A 283 0.12 -15.17 -2.83
N ASN A 284 -0.66 -15.90 -3.61
CA ASN A 284 -0.58 -15.82 -5.06
C ASN A 284 -1.21 -14.48 -5.47
N ASP A 285 -0.73 -13.88 -6.55
CA ASP A 285 -1.29 -12.66 -7.09
C ASP A 285 -1.52 -12.75 -8.59
N ILE A 286 -2.74 -12.44 -9.02
CA ILE A 286 -3.05 -12.30 -10.44
C ILE A 286 -2.72 -10.86 -10.87
N ARG A 287 -1.85 -10.74 -11.87
CA ARG A 287 -1.40 -9.45 -12.42
C ARG A 287 -2.05 -9.17 -13.76
N ILE A 288 -2.60 -7.96 -13.90
CA ILE A 288 -3.28 -7.50 -15.10
C ILE A 288 -2.60 -6.24 -15.61
N TYR A 289 -2.05 -6.31 -16.82
CA TYR A 289 -1.31 -5.24 -17.47
C TYR A 289 -2.18 -4.44 -18.44
N ALA A 290 -2.05 -3.12 -18.42
CA ALA A 290 -2.64 -2.24 -19.40
C ALA A 290 -1.61 -1.20 -19.85
N ARG A 291 -1.43 -1.12 -21.17
CA ARG A 291 -0.69 -0.03 -21.82
C ARG A 291 -1.65 1.11 -22.15
N ILE A 292 -1.56 2.22 -21.43
CA ILE A 292 -2.45 3.37 -21.57
C ILE A 292 -1.74 4.48 -22.37
N PRO A 293 -2.27 4.90 -23.54
CA PRO A 293 -1.60 5.89 -24.37
C PRO A 293 -1.29 7.20 -23.65
N LEU A 294 -0.11 7.75 -23.93
CA LEU A 294 0.33 9.09 -23.53
C LEU A 294 0.21 10.11 -24.68
N PRO A 295 0.27 11.42 -24.40
CA PRO A 295 0.33 12.45 -25.44
C PRO A 295 1.48 12.20 -26.42
N ALA A 296 1.22 12.31 -27.72
CA ALA A 296 2.21 12.02 -28.75
C ALA A 296 3.41 12.98 -28.70
N GLU A 297 3.18 14.22 -28.29
CA GLU A 297 4.20 15.25 -28.09
C GLU A 297 5.20 14.92 -26.98
N TRP A 298 4.84 14.07 -25.99
CA TRP A 298 5.78 13.64 -24.94
C TRP A 298 6.82 12.66 -25.46
N LYS A 299 6.52 11.98 -26.57
CA LYS A 299 7.40 10.98 -27.20
C LYS A 299 8.42 11.60 -28.16
N VAL A 300 8.36 12.92 -28.36
CA VAL A 300 9.34 13.64 -29.18
C VAL A 300 10.67 13.66 -28.43
N PRO A 301 11.80 13.26 -29.04
CA PRO A 301 13.10 13.27 -28.37
C PRO A 301 13.43 14.65 -27.79
N GLY A 302 13.76 14.71 -26.50
CA GLY A 302 14.04 15.95 -25.78
C GLY A 302 12.82 16.65 -25.19
N ALA A 303 11.60 16.16 -25.43
CA ALA A 303 10.40 16.71 -24.81
C ALA A 303 10.43 16.57 -23.28
N SER A 304 10.07 17.65 -22.59
CA SER A 304 9.86 17.68 -21.15
C SER A 304 8.74 18.65 -20.85
N PHE A 305 7.67 18.12 -20.26
CA PHE A 305 6.50 18.86 -19.83
C PHE A 305 6.34 18.71 -18.32
N ALA A 306 6.03 19.81 -17.65
CA ALA A 306 5.67 19.78 -16.25
C ALA A 306 4.23 19.30 -16.12
N VAL A 307 4.03 18.15 -15.47
CA VAL A 307 2.72 17.56 -15.23
C VAL A 307 2.12 18.24 -14.00
N THR A 308 1.01 18.95 -14.19
CA THR A 308 0.34 19.71 -13.14
C THR A 308 -0.85 18.96 -12.53
N GLN A 309 -1.38 17.97 -13.26
CA GLN A 309 -2.39 17.04 -12.76
C GLN A 309 -2.21 15.68 -13.41
N ALA A 310 -2.33 14.60 -12.65
CA ALA A 310 -2.36 13.25 -13.18
C ALA A 310 -3.31 12.34 -12.38
N ARG A 311 -4.41 11.92 -13.00
CA ARG A 311 -5.42 11.07 -12.38
C ARG A 311 -5.51 9.74 -13.12
N LEU A 312 -5.28 8.65 -12.40
CA LEU A 312 -5.61 7.31 -12.88
C LEU A 312 -6.99 6.92 -12.35
N ILE A 313 -7.89 6.57 -13.26
CA ILE A 313 -9.29 6.26 -12.99
C ILE A 313 -9.52 4.81 -13.37
N VAL A 314 -9.90 3.98 -12.40
CA VAL A 314 -10.12 2.54 -12.57
C VAL A 314 -11.54 2.17 -12.14
N ASP A 315 -12.27 1.52 -13.02
CA ASP A 315 -13.63 1.01 -12.77
C ASP A 315 -13.58 -0.48 -12.47
N HIS A 316 -14.11 -0.87 -11.31
CA HIS A 316 -13.99 -2.22 -10.78
C HIS A 316 -15.09 -2.52 -9.75
N TRP A 317 -15.15 -3.75 -9.24
CA TRP A 317 -15.92 -4.07 -8.04
C TRP A 317 -15.16 -3.68 -6.78
N ILE A 318 -15.87 -3.17 -5.76
CA ILE A 318 -15.31 -3.03 -4.41
C ILE A 318 -14.75 -4.39 -4.00
N THR A 319 -13.45 -4.42 -3.76
CA THR A 319 -12.75 -5.65 -3.40
C THR A 319 -12.93 -5.90 -1.91
N ASN A 320 -12.71 -7.13 -1.48
CA ASN A 320 -12.68 -7.49 -0.05
C ASN A 320 -11.25 -7.57 0.49
N ASN A 321 -10.25 -7.28 -0.34
CA ASN A 321 -8.84 -7.31 0.01
C ASN A 321 -8.25 -5.89 -0.08
N PRO A 322 -7.92 -5.26 1.06
CA PRO A 322 -7.30 -3.94 1.07
C PRO A 322 -5.88 -3.93 0.48
N ASN A 323 -5.31 -5.11 0.19
CA ASN A 323 -3.98 -5.25 -0.38
C ASN A 323 -3.95 -5.30 -1.91
N ASP A 324 -5.09 -5.25 -2.60
CA ASP A 324 -5.12 -5.18 -4.06
C ASP A 324 -4.52 -3.84 -4.53
N GLN A 325 -3.48 -3.88 -5.36
CA GLN A 325 -2.64 -2.72 -5.68
C GLN A 325 -2.84 -2.20 -7.10
N LEU A 326 -2.70 -0.89 -7.24
CA LEU A 326 -2.51 -0.21 -8.53
C LEU A 326 -1.03 0.19 -8.64
N ARG A 327 -0.33 -0.31 -9.67
CA ARG A 327 1.12 -0.13 -9.88
C ARG A 327 1.37 0.55 -11.24
N PRO A 328 1.12 1.86 -11.36
CA PRO A 328 1.49 2.62 -12.55
C PRO A 328 3.01 2.73 -12.63
N GLU A 329 3.61 2.44 -13.79
CA GLU A 329 5.06 2.37 -14.00
C GLU A 329 5.78 1.42 -13.04
N ASP A 330 5.09 0.38 -12.53
CA ASP A 330 5.56 -0.49 -11.44
C ASP A 330 5.90 0.24 -10.12
N LEU A 331 5.47 1.49 -9.97
CA LEU A 331 5.70 2.27 -8.76
C LEU A 331 4.78 1.81 -7.62
N GLU A 332 5.38 1.70 -6.43
CA GLU A 332 4.64 1.70 -5.17
C GLU A 332 4.53 3.13 -4.63
N ASN A 333 3.41 3.44 -3.99
CA ASN A 333 3.28 4.70 -3.26
C ASN A 333 2.56 4.51 -1.93
N GLU A 334 3.35 4.48 -0.85
CA GLU A 334 2.84 4.48 0.52
C GLU A 334 2.65 5.90 1.09
N GLY A 335 2.99 6.95 0.33
CA GLY A 335 2.76 8.34 0.72
C GLY A 335 1.31 8.80 0.51
N ALA A 336 0.60 8.21 -0.46
CA ALA A 336 -0.84 8.34 -0.58
C ALA A 336 -1.50 7.48 0.50
N THR A 337 -2.15 8.11 1.47
CA THR A 337 -2.67 7.45 2.69
C THR A 337 -4.19 7.51 2.80
N GLY A 338 -4.84 8.33 1.99
CA GLY A 338 -6.24 8.71 2.14
C GLY A 338 -6.45 9.67 3.32
N ARG A 339 -7.65 9.62 3.90
CA ARG A 339 -7.99 10.41 5.09
C ARG A 339 -7.38 9.79 6.34
N ILE A 340 -6.47 10.50 6.98
CA ILE A 340 -5.86 10.15 8.27
C ILE A 340 -6.30 11.10 9.40
N PRO A 341 -6.08 10.74 10.68
CA PRO A 341 -6.29 11.64 11.81
C PRO A 341 -5.30 12.83 11.79
N SER A 342 -5.65 13.88 11.05
CA SER A 342 -4.80 15.06 10.85
C SER A 342 -5.37 16.32 11.53
N SER A 343 -4.46 17.21 11.95
CA SER A 343 -4.79 18.59 12.35
C SER A 343 -4.98 19.52 11.16
N ASN A 344 -4.59 19.09 9.96
CA ASN A 344 -4.81 19.83 8.74
C ASN A 344 -6.21 19.51 8.18
N GLY A 345 -6.93 20.51 7.67
CA GLY A 345 -8.28 20.34 7.12
C GLY A 345 -9.34 21.26 7.73
N VAL A 346 -10.52 21.30 7.09
CA VAL A 346 -11.69 22.10 7.55
C VAL A 346 -12.40 21.45 8.73
N LEU A 347 -12.34 20.13 8.81
CA LEU A 347 -12.87 19.34 9.91
C LEU A 347 -11.73 18.52 10.50
N PRO A 348 -10.78 19.18 11.20
CA PRO A 348 -9.63 18.50 11.79
C PRO A 348 -10.11 17.28 12.58
N ARG A 349 -9.45 16.15 12.35
CA ARG A 349 -9.65 14.91 13.12
C ARG A 349 -8.71 14.84 14.31
N ALA A 350 -7.73 15.73 14.33
CA ALA A 350 -6.85 15.94 15.45
C ALA A 350 -6.60 17.43 15.74
N ILE A 351 -6.17 17.76 16.94
CA ILE A 351 -5.85 19.11 17.40
C ILE A 351 -4.36 19.13 17.73
N ALA A 352 -3.60 20.00 17.06
CA ALA A 352 -2.18 20.18 17.35
C ALA A 352 -1.99 21.23 18.47
N VAL A 353 -1.23 20.90 19.50
CA VAL A 353 -0.84 21.83 20.58
C VAL A 353 0.64 21.62 20.90
N GLY A 354 1.49 22.57 20.50
CA GLY A 354 2.94 22.39 20.60
C GLY A 354 3.40 21.19 19.77
N SER A 355 4.15 20.28 20.38
CA SER A 355 4.61 19.03 19.78
C SER A 355 3.62 17.87 19.93
N PHE A 356 2.42 18.12 20.47
CA PHE A 356 1.40 17.10 20.68
C PHE A 356 0.29 17.16 19.62
N LEU A 357 -0.27 15.98 19.32
CA LEU A 357 -1.46 15.81 18.51
C LEU A 357 -2.52 15.07 19.34
N TYR A 358 -3.73 15.63 19.43
CA TYR A 358 -4.84 15.08 20.21
C TYR A 358 -6.01 14.72 19.31
N SER A 359 -6.80 13.69 19.62
CA SER A 359 -8.07 13.42 18.92
C SER A 359 -9.01 14.61 19.03
N ALA A 360 -9.65 15.00 17.92
CA ALA A 360 -10.58 16.12 17.90
C ALA A 360 -12.01 15.73 18.32
N ARG A 361 -12.30 14.43 18.40
CA ARG A 361 -13.64 13.88 18.64
C ARG A 361 -13.56 12.50 19.29
N ASP A 362 -14.69 12.08 19.83
CA ASP A 362 -14.90 10.72 20.29
C ASP A 362 -14.89 9.75 19.11
N CYS A 363 -14.20 8.62 19.28
CA CYS A 363 -14.12 7.55 18.30
C CYS A 363 -13.80 6.20 18.98
N TYR A 364 -13.43 5.22 18.18
CA TYR A 364 -13.03 3.90 18.65
C TYR A 364 -11.72 3.47 18.01
N GLU A 365 -11.02 2.57 18.68
CA GLU A 365 -9.95 1.77 18.12
C GLU A 365 -10.51 0.62 17.28
N GLY A 366 -9.68 0.00 16.46
CA GLY A 366 -10.06 -1.12 15.60
C GLY A 366 -10.52 -2.37 16.35
N ASP A 367 -10.11 -2.53 17.61
CA ASP A 367 -10.53 -3.59 18.52
C ASP A 367 -11.79 -3.24 19.32
N GLY A 368 -12.28 -1.99 19.21
CA GLY A 368 -13.49 -1.49 19.85
C GLY A 368 -13.29 -0.69 21.13
N ASP A 369 -12.04 -0.45 21.55
CA ASP A 369 -11.78 0.42 22.69
C ASP A 369 -12.19 1.87 22.41
N PHE A 370 -12.81 2.52 23.39
CA PHE A 370 -13.31 3.89 23.25
C PHE A 370 -12.17 4.90 23.33
N LEU A 371 -12.06 5.74 22.30
CA LEU A 371 -11.14 6.87 22.23
C LEU A 371 -11.90 8.17 22.45
N PRO A 372 -11.89 8.77 23.64
CA PRO A 372 -12.51 10.08 23.85
C PRO A 372 -11.78 11.17 23.05
N ALA A 373 -12.49 12.27 22.78
CA ALA A 373 -11.88 13.51 22.34
C ALA A 373 -10.79 13.97 23.34
N GLY A 374 -9.62 14.36 22.84
CA GLY A 374 -8.46 14.70 23.67
C GLY A 374 -7.52 13.53 23.99
N SER A 375 -7.75 12.33 23.47
CA SER A 375 -6.75 11.24 23.49
C SER A 375 -5.49 11.68 22.74
N VAL A 376 -4.31 11.41 23.29
CA VAL A 376 -3.04 11.77 22.63
C VAL A 376 -2.80 10.81 21.48
N MET A 377 -2.74 11.33 20.25
CA MET A 377 -2.36 10.59 19.05
C MET A 377 -0.84 10.66 18.83
N GLN A 378 -0.24 11.81 19.11
CA GLN A 378 1.21 12.01 19.05
C GLN A 378 1.67 12.72 20.31
N ASN A 379 2.67 12.14 20.97
CA ASN A 379 3.25 12.63 22.20
C ASN A 379 4.61 13.26 21.90
N GLY A 380 4.64 14.59 21.91
CA GLY A 380 5.81 15.38 21.56
C GLY A 380 7.02 15.18 22.48
N ASP A 381 6.81 14.73 23.71
CA ASP A 381 7.88 14.45 24.67
C ASP A 381 8.70 13.20 24.29
N PHE A 382 8.17 12.37 23.36
CA PHE A 382 8.78 11.13 22.89
C PHE A 382 9.32 11.23 21.45
N MET A 383 9.35 12.44 20.85
CA MET A 383 9.96 12.69 19.54
C MET A 383 11.50 12.57 19.54
N THR A 384 12.10 12.18 20.66
CA THR A 384 13.53 11.88 20.76
C THR A 384 13.73 10.37 20.82
N PRO A 385 14.57 9.78 19.96
CA PRO A 385 14.79 8.34 19.93
C PRO A 385 15.12 7.78 21.33
N THR A 386 14.30 6.85 21.82
CA THR A 386 14.56 6.13 23.06
C THR A 386 15.67 5.10 22.84
N ALA A 387 16.48 4.82 23.86
CA ALA A 387 17.45 3.71 23.79
C ALA A 387 16.80 2.33 24.00
N ASP A 388 15.58 2.30 24.57
CA ASP A 388 14.81 1.09 24.87
C ASP A 388 13.31 1.38 24.70
N PRO A 389 12.62 0.80 23.71
CA PRO A 389 13.14 -0.09 22.66
C PRO A 389 14.10 0.61 21.69
N MET A 390 14.79 -0.19 20.87
CA MET A 390 15.60 0.34 19.77
C MET A 390 14.68 1.01 18.72
N PRO A 391 14.94 2.27 18.33
CA PRO A 391 13.97 3.08 17.58
C PRO A 391 14.00 2.82 16.08
N PHE A 392 13.84 1.56 15.66
CA PHE A 392 13.77 1.17 14.25
C PHE A 392 12.47 1.62 13.56
N SER A 393 11.42 1.84 14.34
CA SER A 393 10.12 2.23 13.83
C SER A 393 9.92 3.75 13.91
N SER A 394 9.18 4.28 12.94
CA SER A 394 8.92 5.72 12.83
C SER A 394 8.03 6.25 13.97
N ASP A 395 7.23 5.41 14.61
CA ASP A 395 6.41 5.80 15.75
C ASP A 395 7.26 6.10 16.99
N LEU A 396 8.34 5.33 17.20
CA LEU A 396 9.29 5.53 18.31
C LEU A 396 10.11 6.82 18.17
N THR A 397 10.35 7.27 16.94
CA THR A 397 11.08 8.51 16.67
C THR A 397 10.14 9.71 16.50
N GLY A 398 8.93 9.48 16.01
CA GLY A 398 7.90 10.51 15.81
C GLY A 398 7.00 10.74 17.03
N GLY A 399 7.11 9.93 18.08
CA GLY A 399 6.23 9.99 19.25
C GLY A 399 4.79 9.60 18.94
N PHE A 400 4.54 8.78 17.92
CA PHE A 400 3.17 8.36 17.59
C PHE A 400 2.71 7.26 18.52
N THR A 401 1.49 7.39 19.02
CA THR A 401 0.87 6.43 19.94
C THR A 401 0.06 5.38 19.18
N ASN A 402 -0.31 4.29 19.85
CA ASN A 402 -1.26 3.32 19.32
C ASN A 402 -2.57 3.98 18.82
N ALA A 403 -3.11 4.96 19.56
CA ALA A 403 -4.33 5.68 19.17
C ALA A 403 -4.24 6.36 17.80
N TRP A 404 -3.04 6.80 17.35
CA TRP A 404 -2.86 7.32 16.00
C TRP A 404 -3.03 6.23 14.95
N TYR A 405 -2.58 5.00 15.19
CA TYR A 405 -2.58 3.89 14.22
C TYR A 405 -3.90 3.12 14.21
N THR A 406 -4.55 2.96 15.36
CA THR A 406 -5.71 2.08 15.53
C THR A 406 -7.04 2.80 15.51
N THR A 407 -7.09 4.14 15.59
CA THR A 407 -8.38 4.85 15.53
C THR A 407 -9.11 4.60 14.21
N ILE A 408 -10.42 4.37 14.25
CA ILE A 408 -11.27 4.21 13.06
C ILE A 408 -11.68 5.54 12.42
N ASP A 409 -11.22 6.70 12.92
CA ASP A 409 -11.43 8.01 12.28
C ASP A 409 -10.52 8.24 11.07
N ARG A 410 -10.48 7.27 10.16
CA ARG A 410 -9.69 7.30 8.93
C ARG A 410 -10.47 6.68 7.76
N ASP A 411 -10.02 6.91 6.54
CA ASP A 411 -10.52 6.20 5.35
C ASP A 411 -9.43 6.19 4.27
N PRO A 412 -8.80 5.04 4.00
CA PRO A 412 -7.69 4.95 3.04
C PRO A 412 -8.07 5.28 1.60
N PHE A 413 -9.36 5.27 1.26
CA PHE A 413 -9.86 5.43 -0.10
C PHE A 413 -10.55 6.79 -0.31
N GLU A 414 -10.53 7.65 0.70
CA GLU A 414 -11.10 9.00 0.68
C GLU A 414 -10.01 10.05 0.45
N TRP A 415 -10.31 11.04 -0.39
CA TRP A 415 -9.46 12.21 -0.57
C TRP A 415 -9.48 13.09 0.69
N SER A 416 -8.32 13.64 1.06
CA SER A 416 -8.16 14.50 2.23
C SER A 416 -7.70 15.91 1.80
N TYR A 417 -8.48 16.95 2.09
CA TYR A 417 -8.17 18.34 1.71
C TYR A 417 -8.08 19.29 2.90
N ALA A 418 -7.25 20.32 2.73
CA ALA A 418 -7.08 21.41 3.69
C ALA A 418 -8.31 22.35 3.77
N LEU A 419 -9.12 22.47 2.70
CA LEU A 419 -10.31 23.34 2.62
C LEU A 419 -11.60 22.65 2.12
N GLY A 420 -11.92 21.43 2.55
CA GLY A 420 -13.26 20.85 2.32
C GLY A 420 -13.25 19.33 2.47
N GLY A 421 -13.85 18.81 3.53
CA GLY A 421 -13.92 17.36 3.81
C GLY A 421 -15.00 16.63 3.02
N ALA A 422 -15.14 16.91 1.72
CA ALA A 422 -16.15 16.26 0.90
C ALA A 422 -15.59 14.98 0.27
N GLN A 423 -16.31 13.88 0.45
CA GLN A 423 -16.18 12.67 -0.37
C GLN A 423 -16.61 13.01 -1.80
N LEU A 424 -15.68 13.52 -2.61
CA LEU A 424 -15.83 13.63 -4.04
C LEU A 424 -14.75 12.76 -4.70
N PRO A 425 -15.07 12.04 -5.79
CA PRO A 425 -14.14 11.10 -6.40
C PRO A 425 -12.96 11.77 -7.11
N VAL A 426 -12.77 13.09 -7.01
CA VAL A 426 -11.77 13.82 -7.79
C VAL A 426 -11.29 15.08 -7.06
N ASP A 427 -9.98 15.28 -7.08
CA ASP A 427 -9.38 16.60 -6.95
C ASP A 427 -9.73 17.43 -8.19
N ASP A 428 -10.72 18.30 -8.03
CA ASP A 428 -11.04 19.34 -9.00
C ASP A 428 -10.46 20.71 -8.57
N GLY A 429 -9.58 20.72 -7.55
CA GLY A 429 -9.01 21.92 -6.96
C GLY A 429 -10.01 22.82 -6.23
N SER A 430 -11.31 22.49 -6.21
CA SER A 430 -12.36 23.33 -5.62
C SER A 430 -12.46 23.20 -4.10
N LEU A 431 -11.92 22.10 -3.56
CA LEU A 431 -11.89 21.75 -2.12
C LEU A 431 -10.60 22.21 -1.41
N GLY A 432 -9.75 22.99 -2.09
CA GLY A 432 -8.49 23.51 -1.56
C GLY A 432 -7.29 22.59 -1.75
N ALA A 433 -6.24 22.82 -0.97
CA ALA A 433 -4.99 22.08 -1.10
C ALA A 433 -5.14 20.63 -0.65
N LEU A 434 -4.70 19.69 -1.48
CA LEU A 434 -4.63 18.27 -1.14
C LEU A 434 -3.69 18.06 0.07
N VAL A 435 -4.18 17.36 1.08
CA VAL A 435 -3.38 16.86 2.22
C VAL A 435 -2.84 15.47 1.89
N SER A 436 -3.70 14.58 1.40
CA SER A 436 -3.32 13.26 0.86
C SER A 436 -4.46 12.73 -0.01
N GLY A 437 -4.13 12.07 -1.11
CA GLY A 437 -5.05 11.37 -1.99
C GLY A 437 -5.30 9.93 -1.53
N PRO A 438 -6.27 9.23 -2.15
CA PRO A 438 -6.53 7.82 -1.89
C PRO A 438 -5.30 6.96 -2.13
N ARG A 439 -5.14 5.90 -1.32
CA ARG A 439 -4.08 4.91 -1.51
C ARG A 439 -4.08 4.35 -2.93
N TRP A 440 -2.90 4.00 -3.44
CA TRP A 440 -2.72 3.35 -4.75
C TRP A 440 -3.13 1.87 -4.71
N ARG A 441 -4.42 1.65 -4.47
CA ARG A 441 -5.05 0.36 -4.22
C ARG A 441 -6.42 0.35 -4.89
N LEU A 442 -6.94 -0.81 -5.23
CA LEU A 442 -8.37 -0.93 -5.53
C LEU A 442 -9.16 -0.64 -4.25
N ARG A 443 -10.25 0.14 -4.37
CA ARG A 443 -11.12 0.43 -3.22
C ARG A 443 -11.66 -0.88 -2.63
N SER A 444 -11.42 -1.07 -1.34
CA SER A 444 -11.89 -2.24 -0.58
C SER A 444 -12.85 -1.85 0.53
N ASN A 445 -13.54 -2.85 1.10
CA ASN A 445 -14.40 -2.64 2.26
C ASN A 445 -13.67 -2.55 3.60
N LYS A 446 -12.34 -2.71 3.65
CA LYS A 446 -11.54 -2.79 4.88
C LYS A 446 -10.50 -1.68 4.97
N PHE A 447 -10.08 -1.35 6.20
CA PHE A 447 -9.04 -0.35 6.45
C PHE A 447 -7.65 -0.74 5.92
N GLY A 448 -7.25 -2.01 6.05
CA GLY A 448 -5.93 -2.48 5.61
C GLY A 448 -4.89 -2.53 6.73
N GLN A 449 -3.66 -2.08 6.44
CA GLN A 449 -2.41 -2.47 7.13
C GLN A 449 -2.45 -2.53 8.66
N ASP A 450 -2.87 -1.47 9.36
CA ASP A 450 -2.83 -1.36 10.83
C ASP A 450 -4.15 -1.70 11.51
N ILE A 451 -5.25 -1.75 10.75
CA ILE A 451 -6.54 -2.23 11.23
C ILE A 451 -7.01 -3.35 10.28
N PRO A 452 -6.23 -4.45 10.21
CA PRO A 452 -6.46 -5.50 9.24
C PRO A 452 -7.75 -6.24 9.56
N GLY A 453 -8.61 -6.40 8.55
CA GLY A 453 -9.81 -7.22 8.66
C GLY A 453 -11.07 -6.50 9.14
N LEU A 454 -10.97 -5.29 9.70
CA LEU A 454 -12.14 -4.49 10.08
C LEU A 454 -12.72 -3.76 8.88
N GLU A 455 -14.05 -3.84 8.70
CA GLU A 455 -14.76 -3.09 7.68
C GLU A 455 -14.80 -1.59 7.96
N ILE A 456 -14.82 -0.76 6.92
CA ILE A 456 -14.96 0.69 7.05
C ILE A 456 -16.43 1.03 7.31
N PRO A 457 -16.78 1.70 8.42
CA PRO A 457 -18.17 1.97 8.76
C PRO A 457 -18.77 3.11 7.93
N LEU A 458 -20.04 3.00 7.59
CA LEU A 458 -20.80 4.04 6.89
C LEU A 458 -20.93 5.30 7.77
N ILE A 459 -21.19 5.11 9.06
CA ILE A 459 -21.21 6.16 10.08
C ILE A 459 -19.81 6.21 10.72
N PRO A 460 -19.00 7.26 10.45
CA PRO A 460 -17.67 7.37 11.04
C PRO A 460 -17.74 7.34 12.57
N CYS A 461 -16.77 6.66 13.20
CA CYS A 461 -16.67 6.56 14.67
C CYS A 461 -17.86 5.90 15.38
N SER A 462 -18.68 5.10 14.67
CA SER A 462 -19.60 4.16 15.33
C SER A 462 -18.82 3.04 16.05
N PRO A 463 -19.35 2.45 17.13
CA PRO A 463 -18.69 1.34 17.82
C PRO A 463 -18.68 0.05 16.96
N PRO A 464 -17.53 -0.65 16.83
CA PRO A 464 -17.49 -1.99 16.25
C PRO A 464 -18.07 -3.04 17.24
N PRO A 465 -18.48 -4.24 16.76
CA PRO A 465 -18.50 -4.68 15.36
C PRO A 465 -19.65 -4.06 14.57
N PHE A 466 -19.43 -3.82 13.27
CA PHE A 466 -20.42 -3.17 12.41
C PHE A 466 -21.45 -4.16 11.89
N GLN A 467 -22.71 -3.73 11.88
CA GLN A 467 -23.78 -4.43 11.20
C GLN A 467 -23.72 -4.12 9.70
N GLN A 468 -24.34 -4.97 8.87
CA GLN A 468 -24.30 -4.83 7.41
C GLN A 468 -24.82 -3.47 6.93
N ASP A 469 -25.84 -2.90 7.59
CA ASP A 469 -26.40 -1.58 7.27
C ASP A 469 -25.47 -0.40 7.61
N ASN A 470 -24.36 -0.66 8.30
CA ASN A 470 -23.34 0.31 8.65
C ASN A 470 -21.99 0.02 7.95
N ILE A 471 -21.98 -0.67 6.80
CA ILE A 471 -20.78 -0.86 5.98
C ILE A 471 -20.75 0.21 4.88
N LYS A 472 -19.63 0.94 4.75
CA LYS A 472 -19.52 2.06 3.78
C LYS A 472 -19.38 1.58 2.34
N TYR A 473 -18.60 0.52 2.14
CA TYR A 473 -18.26 0.00 0.82
C TYR A 473 -18.71 -1.47 0.73
N GLU A 474 -19.80 -1.71 0.00
CA GLU A 474 -20.36 -3.05 -0.18
C GLU A 474 -19.50 -3.87 -1.15
N ILE A 475 -19.01 -5.04 -0.71
CA ILE A 475 -18.19 -5.94 -1.54
C ILE A 475 -18.96 -6.33 -2.81
N GLY A 476 -18.29 -6.29 -3.97
CA GLY A 476 -18.88 -6.69 -5.25
C GLY A 476 -19.75 -5.61 -5.90
N ALA A 477 -20.02 -4.49 -5.21
CA ALA A 477 -20.67 -3.35 -5.85
C ALA A 477 -19.69 -2.66 -6.80
N ARG A 478 -20.16 -2.26 -7.97
CA ARG A 478 -19.35 -1.52 -8.95
C ARG A 478 -19.00 -0.14 -8.41
N THR A 479 -17.75 0.26 -8.58
CA THR A 479 -17.18 1.50 -8.07
C THR A 479 -16.10 2.02 -9.02
N THR A 480 -15.82 3.32 -8.92
CA THR A 480 -14.65 3.94 -9.55
C THR A 480 -13.66 4.36 -8.48
N THR A 481 -12.42 3.89 -8.61
CA THR A 481 -11.26 4.38 -7.85
C THR A 481 -10.54 5.43 -8.69
N VAL A 482 -10.20 6.55 -8.06
CA VAL A 482 -9.41 7.61 -8.68
C VAL A 482 -8.23 7.90 -7.77
N ILE A 483 -7.02 7.76 -8.29
CA ILE A 483 -5.79 8.05 -7.56
C ILE A 483 -5.05 9.22 -8.21
N ASN A 484 -4.35 10.01 -7.39
CA ASN A 484 -3.47 11.06 -7.85
C ASN A 484 -2.05 10.51 -8.02
N LEU A 485 -1.53 10.55 -9.24
CA LEU A 485 -0.19 10.07 -9.56
C LEU A 485 0.92 11.06 -9.15
N LEU A 486 0.53 12.29 -8.78
CA LEU A 486 1.43 13.31 -8.24
C LEU A 486 1.44 13.38 -6.71
N ASP A 487 0.52 12.67 -6.03
CA ASP A 487 0.52 12.57 -4.57
C ASP A 487 1.68 11.66 -4.15
N TRP A 488 2.59 12.18 -3.34
CA TRP A 488 3.82 11.48 -2.98
C TRP A 488 4.25 11.84 -1.56
N SER A 489 5.09 11.01 -0.95
CA SER A 489 5.55 11.19 0.43
C SER A 489 6.23 12.53 0.70
N VAL A 490 6.84 13.12 -0.33
CA VAL A 490 7.41 14.47 -0.32
C VAL A 490 6.63 15.33 -1.30
N PRO A 491 6.10 16.50 -0.90
CA PRO A 491 5.42 17.43 -1.81
C PRO A 491 6.29 17.79 -3.02
N GLY A 492 5.75 17.55 -4.23
CA GLY A 492 6.48 17.76 -5.48
C GLY A 492 7.57 16.73 -5.79
N GLY A 493 7.67 15.65 -4.99
CA GLY A 493 8.67 14.59 -5.14
C GLY A 493 8.24 13.41 -6.00
N SER A 494 7.03 13.42 -6.58
CA SER A 494 6.60 12.36 -7.49
C SER A 494 7.52 12.32 -8.71
N PRO A 495 8.08 11.15 -9.10
CA PRO A 495 8.84 11.04 -10.34
C PRO A 495 7.97 11.40 -11.56
N LEU A 496 6.66 11.23 -11.45
CA LEU A 496 5.68 11.48 -12.49
C LEU A 496 5.30 12.97 -12.64
N ALA A 497 5.97 13.89 -11.93
CA ALA A 497 5.79 15.33 -12.13
C ALA A 497 6.43 15.86 -13.44
N ASP A 498 7.30 15.08 -14.07
CA ASP A 498 7.96 15.40 -15.35
C ASP A 498 7.62 14.32 -16.38
N SER A 499 7.14 14.74 -17.56
CA SER A 499 6.73 13.80 -18.63
C SER A 499 7.83 12.82 -19.04
N ARG A 500 9.12 13.15 -18.83
CA ARG A 500 10.24 12.26 -19.17
C ARG A 500 10.19 10.94 -18.43
N ALA A 501 9.79 10.95 -17.15
CA ALA A 501 9.70 9.75 -16.33
C ALA A 501 8.52 8.83 -16.69
N TRP A 502 7.60 9.29 -17.55
CA TRP A 502 6.49 8.49 -18.07
C TRP A 502 6.84 7.76 -19.37
N VAL A 503 7.76 8.32 -20.16
CA VAL A 503 8.12 7.78 -21.48
C VAL A 503 9.46 7.04 -21.48
N ASP A 504 10.29 7.28 -20.45
CA ASP A 504 11.59 6.67 -20.30
C ASP A 504 11.89 6.40 -18.82
N TYR A 505 11.91 5.11 -18.48
CA TYR A 505 12.17 4.61 -17.13
C TYR A 505 13.54 5.07 -16.58
N ASN A 506 14.50 5.48 -17.41
CA ASN A 506 15.79 5.98 -16.93
C ASN A 506 15.67 7.30 -16.15
N PHE A 507 14.55 8.02 -16.29
CA PHE A 507 14.23 9.20 -15.49
C PHE A 507 13.48 8.87 -14.20
N ASN A 508 13.20 7.59 -13.94
CA ASN A 508 12.53 7.11 -12.74
C ASN A 508 13.49 6.32 -11.84
N PRO A 509 14.00 6.93 -10.74
CA PRO A 509 15.00 6.29 -9.88
C PRO A 509 14.42 5.22 -8.94
N PHE A 510 13.09 5.04 -8.92
CA PHE A 510 12.39 4.18 -7.97
C PHE A 510 12.09 2.78 -8.52
N ILE A 511 12.47 2.49 -9.76
CA ILE A 511 12.22 1.21 -10.40
C ILE A 511 13.51 0.60 -10.94
N ALA A 512 13.60 -0.73 -10.83
CA ALA A 512 14.68 -1.50 -11.43
C ALA A 512 14.17 -2.13 -12.72
N VAL A 513 14.82 -1.84 -13.85
CA VAL A 513 14.44 -2.33 -15.17
C VAL A 513 15.60 -3.08 -15.80
N ASN A 514 15.33 -4.25 -16.40
CA ASN A 514 16.31 -4.95 -17.21
C ASN A 514 16.42 -4.27 -18.59
N PRO A 515 17.54 -3.62 -18.92
CA PRO A 515 17.68 -2.84 -20.15
C PRO A 515 17.71 -3.69 -21.43
N ASN A 516 17.86 -5.01 -21.32
CA ASN A 516 17.84 -5.90 -22.47
C ASN A 516 16.43 -6.32 -22.86
N THR A 517 15.49 -6.29 -21.91
CA THR A 517 14.10 -6.74 -22.12
C THR A 517 13.09 -5.61 -21.99
N ASN A 518 13.48 -4.45 -21.41
CA ASN A 518 12.58 -3.37 -21.01
C ASN A 518 11.44 -3.87 -20.13
N VAL A 519 11.78 -4.68 -19.13
CA VAL A 519 10.82 -5.21 -18.15
C VAL A 519 11.33 -4.90 -16.76
N SER A 520 10.44 -4.45 -15.88
CA SER A 520 10.76 -4.16 -14.48
C SER A 520 11.09 -5.43 -13.69
N SER A 521 11.67 -5.28 -12.51
CA SER A 521 11.92 -6.40 -11.58
C SER A 521 10.66 -7.15 -11.18
N ASN A 522 9.48 -6.52 -11.30
CA ASN A 522 8.19 -7.15 -11.02
C ASN A 522 7.47 -7.64 -12.28
N GLY A 523 8.14 -7.69 -13.44
CA GLY A 523 7.56 -8.24 -14.66
C GLY A 523 6.65 -7.27 -15.42
N THR A 524 6.69 -5.96 -15.10
CA THR A 524 5.95 -4.95 -15.84
C THR A 524 6.70 -4.61 -17.14
N PRO A 525 6.10 -4.79 -18.33
CA PRO A 525 6.65 -4.23 -19.55
C PRO A 525 6.77 -2.71 -19.42
N MET A 526 7.91 -2.14 -19.82
CA MET A 526 8.18 -0.70 -19.81
C MET A 526 8.23 -0.18 -21.24
N THR A 527 7.29 0.69 -21.58
CA THR A 527 7.02 1.22 -22.92
C THR A 527 7.15 2.74 -22.93
N ASP A 528 6.78 3.37 -24.04
CA ASP A 528 6.71 4.83 -24.19
C ASP A 528 5.29 5.38 -23.89
N ASP A 529 4.44 4.56 -23.28
CA ASP A 529 3.09 4.86 -22.81
C ASP A 529 3.01 4.56 -21.30
N LEU A 530 1.90 4.92 -20.64
CA LEU A 530 1.73 4.59 -19.23
C LEU A 530 1.52 3.08 -19.08
N ASP A 531 2.41 2.42 -18.36
CA ASP A 531 2.31 0.99 -18.07
C ASP A 531 1.67 0.77 -16.70
N LEU A 532 0.40 0.36 -16.69
CA LEU A 532 -0.33 0.03 -15.47
C LEU A 532 -0.30 -1.48 -15.24
N VAL A 533 0.07 -1.90 -14.02
CA VAL A 533 -0.26 -3.25 -13.56
C VAL A 533 -1.18 -3.20 -12.34
N VAL A 534 -2.22 -4.02 -12.36
CA VAL A 534 -3.13 -4.22 -11.23
C VAL A 534 -2.80 -5.55 -10.59
N TYR A 535 -2.51 -5.55 -9.28
CA TYR A 535 -2.25 -6.77 -8.51
C TYR A 535 -3.51 -7.11 -7.73
N VAL A 536 -4.19 -8.19 -8.11
CA VAL A 536 -5.27 -8.79 -7.32
C VAL A 536 -4.64 -9.90 -6.50
N LYS A 537 -4.71 -9.81 -5.16
CA LYS A 537 -3.97 -10.71 -4.28
C LYS A 537 -4.91 -11.66 -3.53
N GLY A 538 -4.60 -12.95 -3.57
CA GLY A 538 -4.95 -14.00 -2.61
C GLY A 538 -6.32 -13.90 -1.95
N ASP A 539 -7.40 -13.78 -2.74
CA ASP A 539 -8.75 -13.71 -2.22
C ASP A 539 -9.67 -14.85 -2.69
N ARG A 540 -10.53 -15.32 -1.77
CA ARG A 540 -11.50 -16.40 -2.02
C ARG A 540 -12.75 -15.93 -2.76
N LYS A 541 -13.02 -14.62 -2.83
CA LYS A 541 -14.18 -14.06 -3.54
C LYS A 541 -13.69 -13.46 -4.86
N PRO A 542 -14.45 -13.66 -5.94
CA PRO A 542 -14.09 -13.06 -7.20
C PRO A 542 -14.27 -11.53 -7.17
N THR A 543 -13.44 -10.85 -7.96
CA THR A 543 -13.56 -9.41 -8.25
C THR A 543 -13.68 -9.19 -9.76
N VAL A 544 -14.12 -8.00 -10.18
CA VAL A 544 -14.19 -7.62 -11.60
C VAL A 544 -13.42 -6.32 -11.82
N LEU A 545 -12.59 -6.32 -12.86
CA LEU A 545 -11.98 -5.11 -13.43
C LEU A 545 -12.68 -4.78 -14.75
N TYR A 546 -13.19 -3.56 -14.91
CA TYR A 546 -13.85 -3.13 -16.15
C TYR A 546 -12.90 -2.34 -17.03
N SER A 547 -12.39 -1.23 -16.52
CA SER A 547 -11.60 -0.31 -17.35
C SER A 547 -10.62 0.56 -16.56
N ALA A 548 -9.66 1.11 -17.28
CA ALA A 548 -8.76 2.15 -16.77
C ALA A 548 -8.64 3.30 -17.78
N ARG A 549 -8.48 4.53 -17.28
CA ARG A 549 -8.14 5.70 -18.09
C ARG A 549 -7.25 6.68 -17.33
N LEU A 550 -6.45 7.43 -18.08
CA LEU A 550 -5.57 8.47 -17.58
C LEU A 550 -6.10 9.85 -17.97
N GLU A 551 -6.16 10.76 -17.01
CA GLU A 551 -6.46 12.17 -17.24
C GLU A 551 -5.29 13.04 -16.75
N LEU A 552 -4.74 13.85 -17.65
CA LEU A 552 -3.56 14.67 -17.40
C LEU A 552 -3.88 16.15 -17.63
N SER A 553 -3.17 17.01 -16.90
CA SER A 553 -2.96 18.41 -17.26
C SER A 553 -1.46 18.69 -17.15
N TYR A 554 -0.88 19.35 -18.15
CA TYR A 554 0.56 19.60 -18.20
C TYR A 554 0.87 20.90 -18.93
N SER A 555 2.06 21.46 -18.70
CA SER A 555 2.50 22.69 -19.34
C SER A 555 3.97 22.61 -19.76
N GLY A 556 4.33 23.34 -20.80
CA GLY A 556 5.67 23.33 -21.36
C GLY A 556 5.63 23.45 -22.88
N VAL A 557 6.79 23.49 -23.50
CA VAL A 557 6.95 23.45 -24.94
C VAL A 557 7.75 22.20 -25.30
N PRO A 558 7.39 21.47 -26.37
CA PRO A 558 8.27 20.43 -26.89
C PRO A 558 9.55 21.13 -27.32
N ASP A 559 10.67 20.84 -26.64
CA ASP A 559 11.94 21.50 -26.91
C ASP A 559 12.30 21.24 -28.38
N PRO A 560 12.28 22.25 -29.27
CA PRO A 560 12.64 22.03 -30.65
C PRO A 560 14.15 21.81 -30.69
N VAL A 561 14.54 20.61 -31.06
CA VAL A 561 15.88 20.21 -31.53
C VAL A 561 16.69 21.44 -31.98
N PHE A 562 17.81 21.68 -31.29
CA PHE A 562 18.85 22.60 -31.74
C PHE A 562 19.11 22.38 -33.22
N GLY A 563 18.67 23.33 -34.05
CA GLY A 563 19.02 23.38 -35.45
C GLY A 563 20.53 23.51 -35.59
N ASP A 564 21.10 22.56 -36.32
CA ASP A 564 22.27 22.67 -37.20
C ASP A 564 23.02 23.99 -37.11
N GLY A 565 24.19 23.96 -36.49
CA GLY A 565 25.13 25.08 -36.55
C GLY A 565 26.36 24.80 -35.73
N PHE A 566 27.35 24.12 -36.31
CA PHE A 566 28.71 24.64 -36.54
C PHE A 566 29.47 23.61 -37.40
N GLU A 567 30.15 24.12 -38.45
CA GLU A 567 31.15 23.43 -39.27
C GLU A 567 32.29 22.81 -38.46
#